data_AF-X0WFV8-F1
#
_entry.id   AF-X0WFV8-F1
#
_cell.length_a   1.000
_cell.length_b   1.000
_cell.length_c   1.000
_cell.angle_alpha   90.00
_cell.angle_beta   90.00
_cell.angle_gamma   90.00
#
_symmetry.space_group_name_H-M   'P 1'
#
loop_
_entity.id
_entity.type
_entity.pdbx_description
1 polymer ?
#
loop_
_entity_poly.entity_id
_entity_poly.type
_entity_poly.pdbx_seq_one_letter_code
_entity_poly.pdbx_strand_id
1 'polypeptide(L)'
;SAVCKPEANGGITLWTTTQGIHNVRILLGHIFNISLSKINVKRITLGGSFGSSIQMNSITPICVALALKAKRPVKLVTSREEDMYDHSSYPLKTRLKVGVKKDGTLTAAHCQVWVEIGGHNIQAYPYLGCVAGWFASLYKWKNIKYEGKAIYSNKGPSCARRGYGSPQINFPVENVMDILAEKLGVDPVHFRLQNYVGRGDEFWGQGPTVKSIIRSCGVEEMLVKGVELIGWDKRGNPDEKSGTVRKGIGV
;
A
#
# COMPACT_ATOMS: atom_id res chain seq x y z
N SER A 1 7.34 -20.24 4.57
CA SER A 1 7.72 -21.52 5.19
C SER A 1 8.11 -21.31 6.63
N ALA A 2 8.02 -22.34 7.47
CA ALA A 2 8.39 -22.28 8.88
C ALA A 2 9.04 -23.58 9.34
N VAL A 3 9.97 -23.48 10.28
CA VAL A 3 10.53 -24.60 11.05
C VAL A 3 10.41 -24.24 12.51
N CYS A 4 9.74 -25.06 13.31
CA CYS A 4 9.63 -24.86 14.75
C CYS A 4 10.25 -26.04 15.49
N LYS A 5 11.11 -25.75 16.45
CA LYS A 5 11.66 -26.72 17.41
C LYS A 5 11.12 -26.40 18.81
N PRO A 6 10.40 -27.32 19.46
CA PRO A 6 10.08 -27.18 20.88
C PRO A 6 11.35 -27.41 21.72
N GLU A 7 11.52 -26.62 22.78
CA GLU A 7 12.66 -26.68 23.68
C GLU A 7 12.28 -27.34 25.03
N ALA A 8 13.25 -27.97 25.68
CA ALA A 8 13.01 -28.72 26.93
C ALA A 8 12.46 -27.87 28.09
N ASN A 9 12.73 -26.56 28.09
CA ASN A 9 12.25 -25.62 29.10
C ASN A 9 10.80 -25.14 28.87
N GLY A 10 10.06 -25.77 27.95
CA GLY A 10 8.71 -25.39 27.55
C GLY A 10 8.66 -24.20 26.60
N GLY A 11 9.79 -23.81 26.01
CA GLY A 11 9.91 -22.76 25.00
C GLY A 11 9.89 -23.28 23.57
N ILE A 12 10.13 -22.37 22.62
CA ILE A 12 10.26 -22.69 21.18
C ILE A 12 11.39 -21.88 20.54
N THR A 13 12.07 -22.51 19.58
CA THR A 13 12.88 -21.81 18.57
C THR A 13 12.20 -21.96 17.21
N LEU A 14 11.88 -20.82 16.59
CA LEU A 14 11.17 -20.74 15.31
C LEU A 14 12.08 -20.09 14.26
N TRP A 15 12.24 -20.75 13.12
CA TRP A 15 12.80 -20.18 11.90
C TRP A 15 11.68 -19.95 10.91
N THR A 16 11.37 -18.70 10.57
CA THR A 16 10.26 -18.38 9.67
C THR A 16 10.59 -17.22 8.74
N THR A 17 9.97 -17.22 7.55
CA THR A 17 9.97 -16.08 6.64
C THR A 17 9.08 -14.97 7.22
N THR A 18 9.69 -13.89 7.71
CA THR A 18 8.97 -12.74 8.27
C THR A 18 9.74 -11.43 8.08
N GLN A 19 9.03 -10.30 7.99
CA GLN A 19 9.60 -8.95 8.04
C GLN A 19 9.63 -8.38 9.48
N GLY A 20 8.92 -9.00 10.44
CA GLY A 20 8.76 -8.46 11.80
C GLY A 20 8.84 -9.53 12.89
N ILE A 21 10.06 -9.85 13.34
CA ILE A 21 10.29 -10.90 14.36
C ILE A 21 9.63 -10.60 15.71
N HIS A 22 9.55 -9.33 16.10
CA HIS A 22 8.97 -8.94 17.39
C HIS A 22 7.46 -9.17 17.42
N ASN A 23 6.76 -8.82 16.34
CA ASN A 23 5.31 -9.02 16.25
C ASN A 23 4.96 -10.52 16.24
N VAL A 24 5.71 -11.33 15.47
CA VAL A 24 5.55 -12.80 15.48
C VAL A 24 5.76 -13.35 16.90
N ARG A 25 6.82 -12.93 17.59
CA ARG A 25 7.12 -13.36 18.97
C ARG A 25 5.98 -13.01 19.93
N ILE A 26 5.45 -11.81 19.87
CA ILE A 26 4.33 -11.34 20.71
C ILE A 26 3.09 -12.20 20.45
N LEU A 27 2.67 -12.33 19.18
CA LEU A 27 1.48 -13.09 18.81
C LEU A 27 1.56 -14.56 19.20
N LEU A 28 2.71 -15.21 19.01
CA LEU A 28 2.92 -16.59 19.46
C LEU A 28 2.83 -16.74 20.97
N GLY A 29 3.34 -15.77 21.73
CA GLY A 29 3.21 -15.75 23.19
C GLY A 29 1.76 -15.70 23.64
N HIS A 30 0.95 -14.86 22.99
CA HIS A 30 -0.49 -14.78 23.27
C HIS A 30 -1.24 -16.05 22.86
N ILE A 31 -0.99 -16.59 21.66
CA ILE A 31 -1.73 -17.75 21.13
C ILE A 31 -1.45 -19.01 21.95
N PHE A 32 -0.19 -19.26 22.32
CA PHE A 32 0.23 -20.51 22.97
C PHE A 32 0.47 -20.37 24.48
N ASN A 33 0.21 -19.19 25.05
CA ASN A 33 0.46 -18.87 26.45
C ASN A 33 1.91 -19.18 26.89
N ILE A 34 2.89 -18.85 26.03
CA ILE A 34 4.32 -19.04 26.30
C ILE A 34 4.93 -17.68 26.63
N SER A 35 5.63 -17.59 27.76
CA SER A 35 6.37 -16.37 28.12
C SER A 35 7.32 -15.96 26.99
N LEU A 36 7.33 -14.68 26.64
CA LEU A 36 8.13 -14.17 25.53
C LEU A 36 9.62 -14.50 25.68
N SER A 37 10.15 -14.58 26.91
CA SER A 37 11.55 -14.96 27.17
C SER A 37 11.89 -16.38 26.72
N LYS A 38 10.88 -17.24 26.52
CA LYS A 38 11.00 -18.60 26.02
C LYS A 38 10.69 -18.77 24.53
N ILE A 39 10.45 -17.67 23.82
CA ILE A 39 10.19 -17.67 22.36
C ILE A 39 11.34 -17.00 21.64
N ASN A 40 12.08 -17.79 20.85
CA ASN A 40 13.15 -17.30 20.00
C ASN A 40 12.72 -17.36 18.52
N VAL A 41 12.52 -16.19 17.90
CA VAL A 41 12.16 -16.09 16.48
C VAL A 41 13.38 -15.68 15.67
N LYS A 42 13.85 -16.59 14.83
CA LYS A 42 14.96 -16.39 13.89
C LYS A 42 14.40 -16.13 12.50
N ARG A 43 14.64 -14.93 11.99
CA ARG A 43 14.34 -14.60 10.59
C ARG A 43 15.30 -15.36 9.68
N ILE A 44 14.76 -16.09 8.71
CA ILE A 44 15.55 -16.67 7.62
C ILE A 44 15.58 -15.74 6.41
N THR A 45 16.50 -15.98 5.48
CA THR A 45 16.55 -15.26 4.20
C THR A 45 15.20 -15.37 3.48
N LEU A 46 14.70 -14.24 2.97
CA LEU A 46 13.42 -14.20 2.25
C LEU A 46 13.69 -14.09 0.74
N GLY A 47 13.08 -14.98 -0.04
CA GLY A 47 13.02 -14.89 -1.51
C GLY A 47 12.00 -13.87 -2.02
N GLY A 48 11.91 -12.70 -1.37
CA GLY A 48 10.86 -11.71 -1.59
C GLY A 48 9.67 -11.84 -0.63
N SER A 49 9.03 -10.72 -0.31
CA SER A 49 7.82 -10.64 0.53
C SER A 49 6.87 -9.56 0.02
N PHE A 50 7.42 -8.43 -0.41
CA PHE A 50 6.63 -7.32 -0.98
C PHE A 50 5.54 -6.77 -0.04
N GLY A 51 5.68 -6.97 1.27
CA GLY A 51 4.73 -6.53 2.29
C GLY A 51 3.96 -7.69 2.94
N SER A 52 3.76 -8.80 2.22
CA SER A 52 2.92 -9.93 2.68
C SER A 52 3.40 -10.60 3.96
N SER A 53 4.64 -10.40 4.39
CA SER A 53 5.20 -11.00 5.60
C SER A 53 5.45 -9.97 6.72
N ILE A 54 4.82 -8.78 6.66
CA ILE A 54 4.82 -7.82 7.77
C ILE A 54 3.95 -8.30 8.93
N GLN A 55 2.83 -8.95 8.61
CA GLN A 55 2.05 -9.73 9.56
C GLN A 55 2.66 -11.13 9.77
N MET A 56 2.14 -11.85 10.76
CA MET A 56 2.45 -13.27 10.93
C MET A 56 1.57 -14.11 10.01
N ASN A 57 2.17 -14.75 9.00
CA ASN A 57 1.43 -15.61 8.07
C ASN A 57 0.94 -16.89 8.76
N SER A 58 -0.22 -17.39 8.34
CA SER A 58 -0.96 -18.50 8.98
C SER A 58 -0.12 -19.76 9.18
N ILE A 59 0.77 -20.06 8.22
CA ILE A 59 1.69 -21.20 8.27
C ILE A 59 2.55 -21.22 9.56
N THR A 60 2.84 -20.04 10.13
CA THR A 60 3.71 -19.89 11.29
C THR A 60 3.08 -20.46 12.57
N PRO A 61 1.93 -19.96 13.06
CA PRO A 61 1.28 -20.54 14.23
C PRO A 61 0.87 -22.00 14.00
N ILE A 62 0.48 -22.41 12.78
CA ILE A 62 0.17 -23.82 12.48
C ILE A 62 1.41 -24.70 12.69
N CYS A 63 2.58 -24.29 12.17
CA CYS A 63 3.83 -25.02 12.37
C CYS A 63 4.21 -25.13 13.86
N VAL A 64 4.00 -24.07 14.64
CA VAL A 64 4.26 -24.07 16.09
C VAL A 64 3.31 -25.03 16.81
N ALA A 65 2.01 -24.98 16.52
CA ALA A 65 1.02 -25.88 17.11
C ALA A 65 1.35 -27.35 16.86
N LEU A 66 1.73 -27.69 15.62
CA LEU A 66 2.14 -29.04 15.24
C LEU A 66 3.42 -29.48 15.98
N ALA A 67 4.41 -28.60 16.10
CA ALA A 67 5.66 -28.89 16.81
C ALA A 67 5.42 -29.14 18.31
N LEU A 68 4.59 -28.32 18.95
CA LEU A 68 4.22 -28.48 20.36
C LEU A 68 3.43 -29.79 20.59
N LYS A 69 2.47 -30.11 19.72
CA LYS A 69 1.69 -31.35 19.80
C LYS A 69 2.55 -32.59 19.58
N ALA A 70 3.44 -32.55 18.59
CA ALA A 70 4.33 -33.66 18.27
C ALA A 70 5.50 -33.81 19.27
N LYS A 71 5.78 -32.78 20.07
CA LYS A 71 6.98 -32.66 20.93
C LYS A 71 8.28 -32.91 20.15
N ARG A 72 8.29 -32.58 18.86
CA ARG A 72 9.39 -32.79 17.93
C ARG A 72 9.50 -31.60 16.97
N PRO A 73 10.69 -31.36 16.38
CA PRO A 73 10.82 -30.35 15.34
C PRO A 73 9.87 -30.62 14.16
N VAL A 74 9.20 -29.57 13.69
CA VAL A 74 8.31 -29.62 12.51
C VAL A 74 8.77 -28.58 11.51
N LYS A 75 8.77 -28.97 10.24
CA LYS A 75 8.93 -28.07 9.09
C LYS A 75 7.64 -28.06 8.29
N LEU A 76 7.14 -26.87 7.98
CA LEU A 76 5.97 -26.66 7.15
C LEU A 76 6.31 -25.73 5.97
N VAL A 77 5.94 -26.16 4.78
CA VAL A 77 6.14 -25.43 3.53
C VAL A 77 4.84 -25.51 2.76
N THR A 78 4.31 -24.35 2.36
CA THR A 78 3.14 -24.25 1.49
C THR A 78 3.56 -24.47 0.04
N SER A 79 2.70 -25.13 -0.72
CA SER A 79 2.68 -25.06 -2.17
C SER A 79 2.34 -23.65 -2.64
N ARG A 80 2.57 -23.37 -3.93
CA ARG A 80 2.21 -22.08 -4.53
C ARG A 80 0.70 -21.83 -4.47
N GLU A 81 -0.10 -22.86 -4.70
CA GLU A 81 -1.56 -22.76 -4.67
C GLU A 81 -2.07 -22.39 -3.27
N GLU A 82 -1.61 -23.10 -2.23
CA GLU A 82 -1.97 -22.78 -0.83
C GLU A 82 -1.57 -21.35 -0.45
N ASP A 83 -0.38 -20.90 -0.87
CA ASP A 83 0.11 -19.53 -0.62
C ASP A 83 -0.77 -18.48 -1.31
N MET A 84 -1.29 -18.76 -2.52
CA MET A 84 -2.19 -17.86 -3.24
C MET A 84 -3.58 -17.72 -2.58
N TYR A 85 -4.01 -18.72 -1.83
CA TYR A 85 -5.26 -18.66 -1.04
C TYR A 85 -5.10 -18.02 0.34
N ASP A 86 -3.87 -17.92 0.87
CA ASP A 86 -3.62 -17.43 2.24
C ASP A 86 -4.04 -15.97 2.42
N HIS A 87 -3.67 -15.11 1.47
CA HIS A 87 -3.98 -13.69 1.53
C HIS A 87 -3.90 -13.01 0.17
N SER A 88 -4.55 -11.86 0.05
CA SER A 88 -4.52 -11.02 -1.16
C SER A 88 -4.14 -9.58 -0.84
N SER A 89 -3.88 -8.75 -1.86
CA SER A 89 -3.76 -7.30 -1.65
C SER A 89 -5.12 -6.66 -1.47
N TYR A 90 -5.21 -5.61 -0.66
CA TYR A 90 -6.41 -4.79 -0.49
C TYR A 90 -7.01 -4.30 -1.83
N PRO A 91 -8.18 -4.81 -2.26
CA PRO A 91 -8.94 -4.20 -3.33
C PRO A 91 -9.62 -2.93 -2.82
N LEU A 92 -9.52 -1.85 -3.59
CA LEU A 92 -10.02 -0.53 -3.21
C LEU A 92 -11.03 -0.04 -4.26
N LYS A 93 -12.18 0.41 -3.79
CA LYS A 93 -13.11 1.22 -4.58
C LYS A 93 -13.02 2.66 -4.09
N THR A 94 -12.82 3.59 -5.03
CA THR A 94 -12.69 5.02 -4.73
C THR A 94 -13.79 5.80 -5.44
N ARG A 95 -14.43 6.72 -4.72
CA ARG A 95 -15.25 7.79 -5.28
C ARG A 95 -14.58 9.11 -4.96
N LEU A 96 -14.24 9.86 -6.00
CA LEU A 96 -13.49 11.10 -5.89
C LEU A 96 -14.29 12.24 -6.54
N LYS A 97 -14.44 13.35 -5.82
CA LYS A 97 -14.98 14.61 -6.33
C LYS A 97 -13.95 15.70 -6.11
N VAL A 98 -13.58 16.43 -7.16
CA VAL A 98 -12.58 17.51 -7.11
C VAL A 98 -13.19 18.80 -7.65
N GLY A 99 -12.89 19.92 -6.97
CA GLY A 99 -13.20 21.27 -7.41
C GLY A 99 -11.94 21.97 -7.91
N VAL A 100 -12.03 22.57 -9.10
CA VAL A 100 -10.95 23.32 -9.74
C VAL A 100 -11.49 24.65 -10.26
N LYS A 101 -10.66 25.69 -10.25
CA LYS A 101 -10.96 26.97 -10.88
C LYS A 101 -10.65 26.95 -12.38
N LYS A 102 -11.14 27.95 -13.11
CA LYS A 102 -10.79 28.15 -14.53
C LYS A 102 -9.28 28.35 -14.76
N ASP A 103 -8.57 28.89 -13.77
CA ASP A 103 -7.12 29.10 -13.80
C ASP A 103 -6.30 27.83 -13.45
N GLY A 104 -6.96 26.68 -13.30
CA GLY A 104 -6.31 25.41 -12.96
C GLY A 104 -6.04 25.19 -11.47
N THR A 105 -6.35 26.14 -10.59
CA THR A 105 -6.10 25.99 -9.15
C THR A 105 -7.07 24.99 -8.51
N LEU A 106 -6.55 23.96 -7.85
CA LEU A 106 -7.34 23.02 -7.05
C LEU A 106 -7.88 23.69 -5.78
N THR A 107 -9.15 23.45 -5.46
CA THR A 107 -9.85 24.14 -4.35
C THR A 107 -10.39 23.20 -3.28
N ALA A 108 -11.00 22.10 -3.69
CA ALA A 108 -11.59 21.17 -2.75
C ALA A 108 -11.55 19.75 -3.29
N ALA A 109 -11.46 18.76 -2.41
CA ALA A 109 -11.62 17.37 -2.79
C ALA A 109 -12.38 16.57 -1.71
N HIS A 110 -13.26 15.68 -2.17
CA HIS A 110 -13.94 14.70 -1.33
C HIS A 110 -13.60 13.31 -1.83
N CYS A 111 -12.86 12.56 -1.02
CA CYS A 111 -12.42 11.21 -1.30
C CYS A 111 -13.14 10.22 -0.38
N GLN A 112 -13.89 9.30 -0.98
CA GLN A 112 -14.52 8.19 -0.27
C GLN A 112 -13.90 6.89 -0.77
N VAL A 113 -13.46 6.04 0.16
CA VAL A 113 -12.89 4.75 -0.18
C VAL A 113 -13.55 3.62 0.59
N TRP A 114 -13.76 2.51 -0.12
CA TRP A 114 -14.21 1.24 0.44
C TRP A 114 -13.15 0.19 0.15
N VAL A 115 -12.60 -0.40 1.19
CA VAL A 115 -11.62 -1.48 1.10
C VAL A 115 -12.25 -2.78 1.56
N GLU A 116 -12.25 -3.80 0.70
CA GLU A 116 -12.61 -5.17 1.13
C GLU A 116 -11.42 -5.77 1.88
N ILE A 117 -11.64 -6.35 3.05
CA ILE A 117 -10.55 -6.85 3.91
C ILE A 117 -10.55 -8.37 4.07
N GLY A 118 -11.50 -9.06 3.44
CA GLY A 118 -11.73 -10.49 3.62
C GLY A 118 -12.39 -10.83 4.95
N GLY A 119 -12.26 -12.07 5.40
CA GLY A 119 -12.91 -12.57 6.61
C GLY A 119 -12.28 -12.10 7.94
N HIS A 120 -11.06 -11.56 7.90
CA HIS A 120 -10.32 -11.14 9.10
C HIS A 120 -9.59 -9.82 8.88
N ASN A 121 -9.64 -8.95 9.88
CA ASN A 121 -8.87 -7.70 9.86
C ASN A 121 -7.41 -7.96 10.23
N ILE A 122 -6.52 -7.80 9.24
CA ILE A 122 -5.07 -7.79 9.45
C ILE A 122 -4.60 -6.38 9.79
N GLN A 123 -4.77 -5.40 8.88
CA GLN A 123 -4.29 -4.02 9.06
C GLN A 123 -5.18 -2.97 8.37
N ALA A 124 -6.50 -3.13 8.41
CA ALA A 124 -7.43 -2.27 7.65
C ALA A 124 -7.31 -0.77 7.98
N TYR A 125 -7.28 -0.40 9.26
CA TYR A 125 -7.22 1.00 9.68
C TYR A 125 -5.88 1.68 9.38
N PRO A 126 -4.71 1.06 9.67
CA PRO A 126 -3.43 1.59 9.21
C PRO A 126 -3.37 1.75 7.69
N TYR A 127 -3.94 0.80 6.92
CA TYR A 127 -4.02 0.91 5.47
C TYR A 127 -4.85 2.12 5.02
N LEU A 128 -6.05 2.31 5.58
CA LEU A 128 -6.89 3.47 5.29
C LEU A 128 -6.23 4.80 5.70
N GLY A 129 -5.49 4.81 6.81
CA GLY A 129 -4.68 5.97 7.22
C GLY A 129 -3.64 6.34 6.16
N CYS A 130 -2.88 5.36 5.66
CA CYS A 130 -1.94 5.57 4.57
C CYS A 130 -2.62 6.07 3.30
N VAL A 131 -3.75 5.48 2.89
CA VAL A 131 -4.54 5.94 1.74
C VAL A 131 -4.94 7.42 1.89
N ALA A 132 -5.37 7.83 3.07
CA ALA A 132 -5.70 9.23 3.36
C ALA A 132 -4.48 10.14 3.26
N GLY A 133 -3.33 9.72 3.80
CA GLY A 133 -2.07 10.45 3.74
C GLY A 133 -1.59 10.65 2.31
N TRP A 134 -1.54 9.58 1.51
CA TRP A 134 -1.18 9.65 0.09
C TRP A 134 -2.11 10.60 -0.68
N PHE A 135 -3.43 10.49 -0.50
CA PHE A 135 -4.39 11.39 -1.13
C PHE A 135 -4.15 12.87 -0.78
N ALA A 136 -3.94 13.18 0.51
CA ALA A 136 -3.73 14.55 0.97
C ALA A 136 -2.39 15.14 0.51
N SER A 137 -1.39 14.29 0.24
CA SER A 137 -0.01 14.69 -0.02
C SER A 137 0.38 14.76 -1.49
N LEU A 138 -0.49 14.38 -2.44
CA LEU A 138 -0.17 14.47 -3.87
C LEU A 138 -0.28 15.90 -4.39
N TYR A 139 -1.40 16.57 -4.06
CA TYR A 139 -1.74 17.89 -4.57
C TYR A 139 -2.16 18.84 -3.45
N LYS A 140 -1.96 20.13 -3.68
CA LYS A 140 -2.32 21.23 -2.80
C LYS A 140 -3.83 21.39 -2.80
N TRP A 141 -4.45 20.88 -1.74
CA TRP A 141 -5.88 21.02 -1.52
C TRP A 141 -6.17 22.14 -0.52
N LYS A 142 -6.98 23.12 -0.89
CA LYS A 142 -7.44 24.13 0.09
C LYS A 142 -8.42 23.53 1.10
N ASN A 143 -9.29 22.61 0.69
CA ASN A 143 -10.25 21.93 1.57
C ASN A 143 -10.36 20.44 1.22
N ILE A 144 -10.25 19.55 2.19
CA ILE A 144 -10.42 18.10 1.95
C ILE A 144 -11.42 17.47 2.89
N LYS A 145 -12.16 16.48 2.38
CA LYS A 145 -12.92 15.52 3.15
C LYS A 145 -12.51 14.11 2.75
N TYR A 146 -12.18 13.26 3.72
CA TYR A 146 -11.82 11.86 3.51
C TYR A 146 -12.73 10.94 4.33
N GLU A 147 -13.22 9.87 3.71
CA GLU A 147 -14.01 8.84 4.37
C GLU A 147 -13.51 7.45 3.96
N GLY A 148 -12.98 6.69 4.90
CA GLY A 148 -12.50 5.32 4.67
C GLY A 148 -13.38 4.28 5.35
N LYS A 149 -13.81 3.25 4.62
CA LYS A 149 -14.59 2.13 5.16
C LYS A 149 -13.92 0.80 4.88
N ALA A 150 -13.67 0.02 5.93
CA ALA A 150 -13.23 -1.37 5.84
C ALA A 150 -14.44 -2.30 5.80
N ILE A 151 -14.50 -3.18 4.81
CA ILE A 151 -15.65 -4.05 4.52
C ILE A 151 -15.22 -5.51 4.66
N TYR A 152 -15.82 -6.21 5.62
CA TYR A 152 -15.66 -7.66 5.74
C TYR A 152 -16.34 -8.37 4.56
N SER A 153 -15.71 -9.44 4.10
CA SER A 153 -16.27 -10.34 3.07
C SER A 153 -15.93 -11.79 3.41
N ASN A 154 -16.45 -12.75 2.65
CA ASN A 154 -16.13 -14.17 2.82
C ASN A 154 -14.87 -14.62 2.04
N LYS A 155 -14.01 -13.69 1.62
CA LYS A 155 -12.76 -14.01 0.93
C LYS A 155 -11.59 -14.17 1.92
N GLY A 156 -10.50 -14.74 1.43
CA GLY A 156 -9.22 -14.73 2.15
C GLY A 156 -8.81 -13.31 2.57
N PRO A 157 -8.17 -13.15 3.73
CA PRO A 157 -7.89 -11.83 4.29
C PRO A 157 -6.97 -11.01 3.37
N SER A 158 -7.14 -9.70 3.40
CA SER A 158 -6.24 -8.79 2.70
C SER A 158 -5.05 -8.39 3.56
N CYS A 159 -3.88 -8.26 2.94
CA CYS A 159 -2.64 -7.89 3.59
C CYS A 159 -1.86 -6.81 2.82
N ALA A 160 -0.75 -6.39 3.43
CA ALA A 160 0.14 -5.39 2.86
C ALA A 160 0.77 -5.85 1.54
N ARG A 161 0.74 -4.96 0.55
CA ARG A 161 1.54 -5.05 -0.69
C ARG A 161 2.35 -3.76 -0.87
N ARG A 162 3.50 -3.84 -1.53
CA ARG A 162 4.40 -2.72 -1.85
C ARG A 162 3.61 -1.48 -2.29
N GLY A 163 3.93 -0.34 -1.68
CA GLY A 163 3.23 0.94 -1.86
C GLY A 163 2.14 1.20 -0.82
N TYR A 164 1.53 0.14 -0.27
CA TYR A 164 0.62 0.19 0.88
C TYR A 164 -0.44 1.31 0.77
N GLY A 165 -1.31 1.18 -0.23
CA GLY A 165 -2.41 2.11 -0.50
C GLY A 165 -2.08 3.15 -1.55
N SER A 166 -0.79 3.53 -1.71
CA SER A 166 -0.38 4.56 -2.67
C SER A 166 -0.81 4.22 -4.11
N PRO A 167 -0.50 3.04 -4.69
CA PRO A 167 -0.94 2.74 -6.06
C PRO A 167 -2.45 2.81 -6.23
N GLN A 168 -3.21 2.33 -5.23
CA GLN A 168 -4.67 2.27 -5.31
C GLN A 168 -5.35 3.65 -5.27
N ILE A 169 -4.75 4.62 -4.58
CA ILE A 169 -5.31 5.97 -4.47
C ILE A 169 -4.72 6.94 -5.48
N ASN A 170 -3.44 6.79 -5.82
CA ASN A 170 -2.81 7.61 -6.85
C ASN A 170 -3.49 7.41 -8.20
N PHE A 171 -3.82 6.16 -8.57
CA PHE A 171 -4.48 5.89 -9.85
C PHE A 171 -5.74 6.74 -10.09
N PRO A 172 -6.79 6.69 -9.25
CA PRO A 172 -7.98 7.52 -9.46
C PRO A 172 -7.71 9.02 -9.31
N VAL A 173 -6.77 9.44 -8.46
CA VAL A 173 -6.42 10.87 -8.30
C VAL A 173 -5.77 11.40 -9.58
N GLU A 174 -4.78 10.70 -10.13
CA GLU A 174 -4.08 11.06 -11.36
C GLU A 174 -5.01 11.07 -12.57
N ASN A 175 -5.90 10.09 -12.69
CA ASN A 175 -6.93 10.10 -13.75
C ASN A 175 -7.82 11.35 -13.66
N VAL A 176 -8.20 11.77 -12.45
CA VAL A 176 -8.97 13.01 -12.29
C VAL A 176 -8.13 14.22 -12.66
N MET A 177 -6.83 14.26 -12.36
CA MET A 177 -5.96 15.36 -12.81
C MET A 177 -5.91 15.48 -14.33
N ASP A 178 -5.77 14.36 -15.05
CA ASP A 178 -5.79 14.36 -16.51
C ASP A 178 -7.15 14.83 -17.06
N ILE A 179 -8.27 14.33 -16.52
CA ILE A 179 -9.62 14.77 -16.91
C ILE A 179 -9.82 16.27 -16.69
N LEU A 180 -9.29 16.82 -15.59
CA LEU A 180 -9.41 18.25 -15.29
C LEU A 180 -8.53 19.09 -16.23
N ALA A 181 -7.30 18.66 -16.49
CA ALA A 181 -6.39 19.33 -17.42
C ALA A 181 -6.99 19.37 -18.84
N GLU A 182 -7.52 18.24 -19.31
CA GLU A 182 -8.20 18.13 -20.61
C GLU A 182 -9.40 19.08 -20.71
N LYS A 183 -10.27 19.10 -19.70
CA LYS A 183 -11.44 19.99 -19.67
C LYS A 183 -11.10 21.47 -19.63
N LEU A 184 -9.94 21.82 -19.07
CA LEU A 184 -9.44 23.20 -19.02
C LEU A 184 -8.60 23.57 -20.25
N GLY A 185 -8.26 22.60 -21.11
CA GLY A 185 -7.39 22.82 -22.26
C GLY A 185 -5.95 23.16 -21.87
N VAL A 186 -5.50 22.71 -20.70
CA VAL A 186 -4.12 22.96 -20.21
C VAL A 186 -3.28 21.69 -20.33
N ASP A 187 -1.98 21.86 -20.52
CA ASP A 187 -1.05 20.74 -20.51
C ASP A 187 -1.08 20.02 -19.14
N PRO A 188 -1.26 18.69 -19.10
CA PRO A 188 -1.45 17.96 -17.85
C PRO A 188 -0.18 17.88 -16.99
N VAL A 189 1.02 18.08 -17.55
CA VAL A 189 2.26 18.25 -16.78
C VAL A 189 2.24 19.60 -16.09
N HIS A 190 1.94 20.67 -16.83
CA HIS A 190 1.85 22.01 -16.26
C HIS A 190 0.81 22.09 -15.14
N PHE A 191 -0.36 21.47 -15.37
CA PHE A 191 -1.43 21.37 -14.36
C PHE A 191 -0.95 20.71 -13.06
N ARG A 192 -0.14 19.64 -13.16
CA ARG A 192 0.43 18.96 -12.00
C ARG A 192 1.49 19.82 -11.31
N LEU A 193 2.41 20.44 -12.05
CA LEU A 193 3.44 21.33 -11.48
C LEU A 193 2.85 22.56 -10.80
N GLN A 194 1.72 23.08 -11.28
CA GLN A 194 1.02 24.16 -10.60
C GLN A 194 0.46 23.73 -9.24
N ASN A 195 0.03 22.47 -9.11
CA ASN A 195 -0.79 22.03 -7.98
C ASN A 195 -0.09 21.02 -7.05
N TYR A 196 1.07 20.46 -7.37
CA TYR A 196 1.69 19.43 -6.52
C TYR A 196 2.10 19.97 -5.14
N VAL A 197 2.11 19.08 -4.15
CA VAL A 197 2.70 19.33 -2.83
C VAL A 197 4.23 19.23 -2.97
N GLY A 198 4.91 20.34 -2.73
CA GLY A 198 6.34 20.51 -2.95
C GLY A 198 7.11 20.95 -1.71
N ARG A 199 8.34 21.45 -1.91
CA ARG A 199 9.18 21.92 -0.81
C ARG A 199 8.48 23.06 -0.05
N GLY A 200 8.50 22.98 1.28
CA GLY A 200 7.84 23.94 2.16
C GLY A 200 6.38 23.59 2.50
N ASP A 201 5.75 22.68 1.74
CA ASP A 201 4.39 22.26 2.01
C ASP A 201 4.33 21.17 3.11
N GLU A 202 3.15 21.05 3.72
CA GLU A 202 2.83 19.99 4.68
C GLU A 202 2.61 18.66 3.93
N PHE A 203 3.33 17.63 4.37
CA PHE A 203 3.18 16.26 3.91
C PHE A 203 2.54 15.41 5.00
N TRP A 204 1.47 14.70 4.62
CA TRP A 204 0.81 13.68 5.43
C TRP A 204 1.43 12.33 5.07
N GLY A 205 2.16 11.74 6.02
CA GLY A 205 2.78 10.42 5.87
C GLY A 205 1.74 9.31 5.91
N GLN A 206 1.74 8.51 6.98
CA GLN A 206 0.81 7.39 7.14
C GLN A 206 -0.58 7.83 7.63
N GLY A 207 -1.04 9.00 7.19
CA GLY A 207 -2.32 9.59 7.55
C GLY A 207 -2.22 10.92 8.33
N PRO A 208 -3.36 11.45 8.82
CA PRO A 208 -3.45 12.79 9.43
C PRO A 208 -2.62 12.97 10.71
N THR A 209 -2.24 11.88 11.35
CA THR A 209 -1.47 11.87 12.61
C THR A 209 0.04 11.94 12.40
N VAL A 210 0.52 11.76 11.17
CA VAL A 210 1.94 11.79 10.83
C VAL A 210 2.16 12.90 9.82
N LYS A 211 2.54 14.09 10.31
CA LYS A 211 2.75 15.27 9.49
C LYS A 211 4.19 15.75 9.55
N SER A 212 4.69 16.25 8.42
CA SER A 212 6.03 16.82 8.31
C SER A 212 6.07 17.91 7.26
N ILE A 213 7.00 18.86 7.40
CA ILE A 213 7.27 19.84 6.34
C ILE A 213 8.31 19.27 5.37
N ILE A 214 8.03 19.34 4.08
CA ILE A 214 8.94 18.86 3.03
C ILE A 214 10.15 19.79 2.95
N ARG A 215 11.33 19.26 3.29
CA ARG A 215 12.59 20.03 3.26
C ARG A 215 13.32 19.95 1.92
N SER A 216 13.11 18.88 1.16
CA SER A 216 13.64 18.67 -0.19
C SER A 216 12.59 17.96 -1.05
N CYS A 217 12.51 18.32 -2.33
CA CYS A 217 11.54 17.75 -3.26
C CYS A 217 12.16 17.69 -4.66
N GLY A 218 12.24 16.49 -5.25
CA GLY A 218 12.72 16.28 -6.61
C GLY A 218 11.61 16.07 -7.65
N VAL A 219 10.34 16.24 -7.28
CA VAL A 219 9.19 15.94 -8.16
C VAL A 219 9.24 16.79 -9.42
N GLU A 220 9.46 18.09 -9.28
CA GLU A 220 9.57 19.02 -10.42
C GLU A 220 10.71 18.63 -11.36
N GLU A 221 11.91 18.42 -10.81
CA GLU A 221 13.09 18.01 -11.59
C GLU A 221 12.83 16.69 -12.35
N MET A 222 12.28 15.68 -11.67
CA MET A 222 11.98 14.39 -12.28
C MET A 222 10.94 14.52 -13.39
N LEU A 223 9.92 15.35 -13.19
CA LEU A 223 8.85 15.51 -14.16
C LEU A 223 9.33 16.29 -15.40
N VAL A 224 10.06 17.40 -15.20
CA VAL A 224 10.66 18.18 -16.29
C VAL A 224 11.62 17.32 -17.09
N LYS A 225 12.51 16.57 -16.41
CA LYS A 225 13.47 15.72 -17.12
C LYS A 225 12.79 14.54 -17.81
N GLY A 226 11.77 13.95 -17.19
CA GLY A 226 10.98 12.87 -17.78
C GLY A 226 10.30 13.30 -19.09
N VAL A 227 9.66 14.46 -19.08
CA VAL A 227 9.01 15.09 -20.25
C VAL A 227 9.98 15.25 -21.42
N GLU A 228 11.20 15.74 -21.16
CA GLU A 228 12.25 15.86 -22.17
C GLU A 228 12.65 14.50 -22.75
N LEU A 229 12.96 13.53 -21.88
CA LEU A 229 13.50 12.22 -22.28
C LEU A 229 12.50 11.38 -23.08
N ILE A 230 11.21 11.46 -22.76
CA ILE A 230 10.17 10.71 -23.48
C ILE A 230 9.70 11.43 -24.76
N GLY A 231 10.15 12.68 -24.99
CA GLY A 231 9.69 13.51 -26.09
C GLY A 231 8.20 13.85 -25.96
N TRP A 232 7.76 14.31 -24.80
CA TRP A 232 6.37 14.63 -24.48
C TRP A 232 5.67 15.53 -25.51
N ASP A 233 6.40 16.49 -26.08
CA ASP A 233 5.89 17.41 -27.09
C ASP A 233 5.53 16.72 -28.40
N LYS A 234 6.03 15.50 -28.64
CA LYS A 234 5.76 14.68 -29.83
C LYS A 234 4.48 13.86 -29.73
N ARG A 235 3.72 13.97 -28.63
CA ARG A 235 2.52 13.15 -28.39
C ARG A 235 1.37 13.40 -29.39
N GLY A 236 1.38 14.60 -30.01
CA GLY A 236 0.33 15.09 -30.91
C GLY A 236 -1.01 15.29 -30.21
N ASN A 237 -1.99 15.85 -30.91
CA ASN A 237 -3.35 15.97 -30.40
C ASN A 237 -4.04 14.58 -30.42
N PRO A 238 -4.57 14.07 -29.29
CA PRO A 238 -5.31 12.82 -29.27
C PRO A 238 -6.52 12.78 -30.22
N ASP A 239 -7.18 13.92 -30.45
CA ASP A 239 -8.37 14.02 -31.31
C ASP A 239 -8.06 13.88 -32.79
N GLU A 240 -6.82 14.13 -33.19
CA GLU A 240 -6.36 13.98 -34.57
C GLU A 240 -6.00 12.51 -34.91
N LYS A 241 -6.01 11.61 -33.92
CA LYS A 241 -5.65 10.20 -34.12
C LYS A 241 -6.82 9.42 -34.69
N SER A 242 -6.62 8.82 -35.87
CA SER A 242 -7.59 7.98 -36.58
C SER A 242 -7.13 6.51 -36.64
N GLY A 243 -7.99 5.63 -37.18
CA GLY A 243 -7.68 4.20 -37.38
C GLY A 243 -7.95 3.29 -36.17
N THR A 244 -7.69 2.00 -36.36
CA THR A 244 -7.94 0.92 -35.38
C THR A 244 -6.83 0.73 -34.36
N VAL A 245 -5.65 1.32 -34.60
CA VAL A 245 -4.50 1.30 -33.70
C VAL A 245 -4.09 2.73 -33.39
N ARG A 246 -4.05 3.08 -32.10
CA ARG A 246 -3.64 4.40 -31.62
C ARG A 246 -2.48 4.27 -30.65
N LYS A 247 -1.61 5.29 -30.61
CA LYS A 247 -0.47 5.38 -29.70
C LYS A 247 -0.65 6.55 -28.75
N GLY A 248 -0.21 6.40 -27.50
CA GLY A 248 -0.20 7.44 -26.48
C GLY A 248 1.16 7.54 -25.80
N ILE A 249 1.45 8.70 -25.24
CA ILE A 249 2.59 8.94 -24.35
C ILE A 249 1.98 9.39 -23.02
N GLY A 250 2.46 8.82 -21.91
CA GLY A 250 2.07 9.19 -20.55
C GLY A 250 3.32 9.53 -19.74
N VAL A 251 3.18 10.45 -18.79
CA VAL A 251 4.25 10.92 -17.90
C VAL A 251 3.72 11.07 -16.49
#